data_AF-A0A9E3MHL9-F1
#
_entry.id   AF-A0A9E3MHL9-F1
#
_cell.length_a   1.000
_cell.length_b   1.000
_cell.length_c   1.000
_cell.angle_alpha   90.00
_cell.angle_beta   90.00
_cell.angle_gamma   90.00
#
_symmetry.space_group_name_H-M   'P 1'
#
loop_
_entity.id
_entity.type
_entity.pdbx_description
1 polymer ?
#
loop_
_entity_poly.entity_id
_entity_poly.type
_entity_poly.pdbx_seq_one_letter_code
_entity_poly.pdbx_strand_id
1 'polypeptide(L)'
;MELNLQPLALVCFVTGKSFEEGERVASFLVRSETSTEVVRYDLLESARGEFTPPGFIACSWGHVFKPRKAGENPERELKLTAENLFLTLADPAVEIAPENERLVQFLALMLERKKILRPKSRGTAGGRDVFEHAKTKQLYSVPAGELSPEFFASIQEQLGALVGGPKKAEGAKPAPTET
;
A
#
# COMPACT_ATOMS: atom_id res chain seq x y z
N MET A 1 -12.54 -3.41 7.50
CA MET A 1 -12.02 -3.23 6.13
C MET A 1 -10.88 -4.20 5.94
N GLU A 2 -11.11 -5.21 5.11
CA GLU A 2 -10.11 -6.20 4.73
C GLU A 2 -9.69 -5.87 3.30
N LEU A 3 -8.45 -5.44 3.13
CA LEU A 3 -7.79 -5.34 1.84
C LEU A 3 -7.20 -6.74 1.58
N ASN A 4 -7.32 -7.28 0.37
CA ASN A 4 -6.70 -8.56 0.02
C ASN A 4 -5.72 -8.33 -1.11
N LEU A 5 -4.44 -8.21 -0.75
CA LEU A 5 -3.35 -8.02 -1.71
C LEU A 5 -2.67 -9.36 -1.97
N GLN A 6 -2.39 -9.63 -3.24
CA GLN A 6 -1.70 -10.84 -3.66
C GLN A 6 -0.22 -10.80 -3.26
N PRO A 7 0.41 -11.97 -3.02
CA PRO A 7 1.84 -12.05 -2.82
C PRO A 7 2.61 -11.54 -4.05
N LEU A 8 3.89 -11.22 -3.85
CA LEU A 8 4.80 -10.88 -4.95
C LEU A 8 4.82 -12.03 -5.96
N ALA A 9 4.54 -11.72 -7.23
CA ALA A 9 4.66 -12.69 -8.30
C ALA A 9 6.13 -13.08 -8.54
N LEU A 10 6.34 -14.29 -9.06
CA LEU A 10 7.69 -14.78 -9.43
C LEU A 10 8.01 -14.52 -10.91
N VAL A 11 7.05 -14.00 -11.66
CA VAL A 11 7.15 -13.75 -13.10
C VAL A 11 6.63 -12.34 -13.40
N CYS A 12 7.28 -11.69 -14.35
CA CYS A 12 6.87 -10.42 -14.91
C CYS A 12 5.56 -10.57 -15.67
N PHE A 13 4.54 -9.78 -15.32
CA PHE A 13 3.23 -9.86 -15.97
C PHE A 13 3.27 -9.47 -17.46
N VAL A 14 4.13 -8.52 -17.85
CA VAL A 14 4.25 -8.09 -19.26
C VAL A 14 5.00 -9.12 -20.11
N THR A 15 6.18 -9.53 -19.65
CA THR A 15 7.11 -10.34 -20.46
C THR A 15 6.96 -11.84 -20.24
N GLY A 16 6.29 -12.26 -19.16
CA GLY A 16 6.25 -13.65 -18.71
C GLY A 16 7.59 -14.19 -18.17
N LYS A 17 8.67 -13.40 -18.17
CA LYS A 17 9.99 -13.80 -17.67
C LYS A 17 9.95 -13.96 -16.15
N SER A 18 10.53 -15.04 -15.63
CA SER A 18 10.80 -15.18 -14.19
C SER A 18 11.75 -14.09 -13.69
N PHE A 19 11.48 -13.56 -12.51
CA PHE A 19 12.37 -12.60 -11.87
C PHE A 19 13.64 -13.28 -11.38
N GLU A 20 14.77 -12.62 -11.62
CA GLU A 20 16.09 -13.05 -11.15
C GLU A 20 16.54 -12.21 -9.95
N GLU A 21 17.33 -12.81 -9.05
CA GLU A 21 17.86 -12.10 -7.89
C GLU A 21 18.65 -10.86 -8.33
N GLY A 22 18.31 -9.71 -7.77
CA GLY A 22 18.93 -8.44 -8.11
C GLY A 22 18.22 -7.64 -9.22
N GLU A 23 17.22 -8.22 -9.90
CA GLU A 23 16.43 -7.47 -10.87
C GLU A 23 15.52 -6.43 -10.20
N ARG A 24 15.34 -5.27 -10.84
CA ARG A 24 14.38 -4.26 -10.38
C ARG A 24 12.97 -4.63 -10.83
N VAL A 25 12.07 -4.72 -9.86
CA VAL A 25 10.66 -5.04 -10.04
C VAL A 25 9.81 -3.84 -9.63
N ALA A 26 8.92 -3.45 -10.53
CA ALA A 26 7.89 -2.45 -10.30
C ALA A 26 6.58 -3.17 -9.97
N SER A 27 6.06 -2.94 -8.78
CA SER A 27 4.77 -3.45 -8.32
C SER A 27 3.70 -2.39 -8.45
N PHE A 28 2.53 -2.78 -8.95
CA PHE A 28 1.37 -1.92 -9.14
C PHE A 28 0.16 -2.53 -8.46
N LEU A 29 -0.57 -1.73 -7.71
CA LEU A 29 -1.90 -2.06 -7.23
C LEU A 29 -2.90 -1.39 -8.13
N VAL A 30 -3.64 -2.18 -8.88
CA VAL A 30 -4.61 -1.70 -9.85
C VAL A 30 -5.99 -2.10 -9.38
N ARG A 31 -6.88 -1.13 -9.31
CA ARG A 31 -8.30 -1.40 -9.12
C ARG A 31 -8.97 -1.56 -10.46
N SER A 32 -9.68 -2.67 -10.62
CA SER A 32 -10.53 -2.87 -11.79
C SER A 32 -11.65 -1.82 -11.82
N GLU A 33 -12.02 -1.36 -13.01
CA GLU A 33 -13.18 -0.49 -13.17
C GLU A 33 -14.50 -1.20 -12.88
N THR A 34 -14.53 -2.52 -13.06
CA THR A 34 -15.74 -3.35 -12.96
C THR A 34 -15.91 -4.05 -11.60
N SER A 35 -14.84 -4.11 -10.79
CA SER A 35 -14.84 -4.78 -9.49
C SER A 35 -14.28 -3.85 -8.41
N THR A 36 -14.73 -4.02 -7.16
CA THR A 36 -14.11 -3.34 -6.01
C THR A 36 -12.79 -3.98 -5.58
N GLU A 37 -12.33 -5.01 -6.29
CA GLU A 37 -11.10 -5.74 -6.02
C GLU A 37 -9.87 -4.98 -6.52
N VAL A 38 -8.82 -5.00 -5.69
CA VAL A 38 -7.50 -4.47 -6.02
C VAL A 38 -6.60 -5.65 -6.34
N VAL A 39 -6.01 -5.64 -7.53
CA VAL A 39 -5.13 -6.70 -8.03
C VAL A 39 -3.71 -6.17 -8.06
N ARG A 40 -2.74 -7.01 -7.69
CA ARG A 40 -1.32 -6.68 -7.75
C ARG A 40 -0.73 -7.17 -9.09
N TYR A 41 0.01 -6.29 -9.75
CA TYR A 41 0.77 -6.60 -10.96
C TYR A 41 2.24 -6.31 -10.69
N ASP A 42 3.10 -7.30 -10.89
CA ASP A 42 4.55 -7.16 -10.74
C ASP A 42 5.21 -7.25 -12.13
N LEU A 43 6.11 -6.32 -12.40
CA LEU A 43 6.72 -6.13 -13.71
C LEU A 43 8.22 -5.92 -13.54
N LEU A 44 9.00 -6.26 -14.57
CA LEU A 44 10.37 -5.77 -14.66
C LEU A 44 10.33 -4.25 -14.88
N GLU A 45 11.24 -3.51 -14.23
CA GLU A 45 11.34 -2.06 -14.43
C GLU A 45 11.56 -1.71 -15.91
N SER A 46 12.30 -2.55 -16.64
CA SER A 46 12.52 -2.41 -18.09
C SER A 46 11.24 -2.56 -18.91
N ALA A 47 10.27 -3.35 -18.44
CA ALA A 47 8.99 -3.61 -19.11
C ALA A 47 7.87 -2.66 -18.62
N ARG A 48 8.18 -1.73 -17.70
CA ARG A 48 7.20 -0.80 -17.13
C ARG A 48 6.53 0.07 -18.18
N GLY A 49 7.25 0.48 -19.22
CA GLY A 49 6.72 1.33 -20.30
C GLY A 49 5.69 0.64 -21.20
N GLU A 50 5.67 -0.70 -21.19
CA GLU A 50 4.74 -1.52 -21.99
C GLU A 50 3.49 -1.90 -21.20
N PHE A 51 3.44 -1.57 -19.90
CA PHE A 51 2.35 -1.95 -19.04
C PHE A 51 1.12 -1.06 -19.26
N THR A 52 0.04 -1.69 -19.72
CA THR A 52 -1.28 -1.05 -19.79
C THR A 52 -2.11 -1.54 -18.60
N PRO A 53 -2.29 -0.73 -17.54
CA PRO A 53 -3.08 -1.14 -16.39
C PRO A 53 -4.54 -1.34 -16.83
N PRO A 54 -5.19 -2.46 -16.45
CA PRO A 54 -6.60 -2.72 -16.79
C PRO A 54 -7.60 -1.88 -15.98
N GLY A 55 -7.13 -0.81 -15.32
CA GLY A 55 -7.93 0.04 -14.45
C GLY A 55 -7.08 1.11 -13.76
N PHE A 56 -7.56 1.63 -12.64
CA PHE A 56 -6.91 2.73 -11.94
C PHE A 56 -5.73 2.25 -11.08
N ILE A 57 -4.55 2.84 -11.27
CA ILE A 57 -3.38 2.56 -10.43
C ILE A 57 -3.57 3.24 -9.08
N ALA A 58 -3.86 2.43 -8.07
CA ALA A 58 -4.08 2.86 -6.71
C ALA A 58 -2.76 3.06 -5.93
N CYS A 59 -1.69 2.35 -6.29
CA CYS A 59 -0.37 2.51 -5.69
C CYS A 59 0.69 1.86 -6.59
N SER A 60 1.93 2.34 -6.55
CA SER A 60 3.05 1.68 -7.22
C SER A 60 4.38 1.86 -6.47
N TRP A 61 5.26 0.86 -6.50
CA TRP A 61 6.58 0.99 -5.87
C TRP A 61 7.61 0.12 -6.59
N GLY A 62 8.85 0.59 -6.57
CA GLY A 62 9.99 -0.15 -7.11
C GLY A 62 10.73 -0.88 -6.00
N HIS A 63 11.17 -2.11 -6.23
CA HIS A 63 12.03 -2.84 -5.30
C HIS A 63 12.96 -3.80 -6.04
N VAL A 64 14.05 -4.18 -5.39
CA VAL A 64 14.94 -5.22 -5.93
C VAL A 64 14.38 -6.59 -5.57
N PHE A 65 14.18 -7.43 -6.57
CA PHE A 65 13.74 -8.81 -6.37
C PHE A 65 14.82 -9.59 -5.64
N LYS A 66 14.44 -10.12 -4.47
CA LYS A 66 15.24 -11.07 -3.72
C LYS A 66 14.40 -12.33 -3.54
N PRO A 67 14.79 -13.47 -4.13
CA PRO A 67 14.07 -14.71 -3.92
C PRO A 67 14.08 -15.02 -2.42
N ARG A 68 12.90 -15.32 -1.86
CA ARG A 68 12.77 -15.65 -0.44
C ARG A 68 13.72 -16.79 -0.10
N LYS A 69 14.53 -16.61 0.95
CA LYS A 69 15.28 -17.73 1.53
C LYS A 69 14.35 -18.55 2.41
N ALA A 70 14.45 -19.88 2.33
CA ALA A 70 13.68 -20.78 3.19
C ALA A 70 13.95 -20.44 4.67
N GLY A 71 12.91 -20.00 5.39
CA GLY A 71 13.01 -19.49 6.77
C GLY A 71 12.56 -18.04 6.94
N GLU A 72 12.32 -17.30 5.86
CA GLU A 72 11.68 -15.98 5.92
C GLU A 72 10.19 -16.11 6.28
N ASN A 73 9.73 -15.24 7.19
CA ASN A 73 8.54 -15.41 8.00
C ASN A 73 7.25 -15.69 7.18
N PRO A 74 6.65 -16.90 7.25
CA PRO A 74 5.46 -17.26 6.48
C PRO A 74 4.21 -16.46 6.89
N GLU A 75 4.26 -15.75 8.03
CA GLU A 75 3.20 -14.84 8.46
C GLU A 75 3.04 -13.61 7.54
N ARG A 76 4.04 -13.27 6.71
CA ARG A 76 3.90 -12.22 5.67
C ARG A 76 2.96 -12.62 4.53
N GLU A 77 2.52 -13.88 4.48
CA GLU A 77 1.79 -14.45 3.34
C GLU A 77 0.27 -14.56 3.56
N LEU A 78 -0.24 -14.26 4.75
CA LEU A 78 -1.63 -14.54 5.07
C LEU A 78 -2.36 -13.30 5.61
N LYS A 79 -3.18 -12.72 4.72
CA LYS A 79 -4.11 -11.58 4.88
C LYS A 79 -3.45 -10.20 5.06
N LEU A 80 -3.41 -9.43 3.97
CA LEU A 80 -2.76 -8.13 3.87
C LEU A 80 -3.66 -6.96 4.28
N THR A 81 -3.56 -6.54 5.53
CA THR A 81 -4.20 -5.31 6.04
C THR A 81 -3.38 -4.05 5.69
N ALA A 82 -3.89 -2.86 6.02
CA ALA A 82 -3.17 -1.58 5.90
C ALA A 82 -1.75 -1.62 6.53
N GLU A 83 -1.52 -2.51 7.49
CA GLU A 83 -0.21 -2.78 8.09
C GLU A 83 0.80 -3.29 7.07
N ASN A 84 0.48 -4.34 6.31
CA ASN A 84 1.44 -4.93 5.38
C ASN A 84 1.76 -4.01 4.18
N LEU A 85 0.79 -3.21 3.73
CA LEU A 85 1.04 -2.18 2.73
C LEU A 85 2.01 -1.12 3.27
N PHE A 86 1.83 -0.67 4.52
CA PHE A 86 2.78 0.23 5.17
C PHE A 86 4.16 -0.40 5.31
N LEU A 87 4.27 -1.64 5.81
CA LEU A 87 5.56 -2.31 6.01
C LEU A 87 6.32 -2.48 4.68
N THR A 88 5.58 -2.72 3.58
CA THR A 88 6.18 -2.81 2.24
C THR A 88 6.69 -1.45 1.78
N LEU A 89 5.86 -0.41 1.84
CA LEU A 89 6.23 0.90 1.34
C LEU A 89 7.28 1.59 2.23
N ALA A 90 7.27 1.37 3.54
CA ALA A 90 8.22 1.97 4.47
C ALA A 90 9.55 1.20 4.57
N ASP A 91 9.71 0.11 3.79
CA ASP A 91 10.97 -0.64 3.74
C ASP A 91 12.06 0.22 3.07
N PRO A 92 13.25 0.38 3.69
CA PRO A 92 14.34 1.17 3.09
C PRO A 92 14.86 0.59 1.77
N ALA A 93 14.58 -0.68 1.46
CA ALA A 93 14.92 -1.29 0.18
C ALA A 93 13.90 -1.00 -0.93
N VAL A 94 12.80 -0.31 -0.61
CA VAL A 94 11.73 0.04 -1.55
C VAL A 94 11.87 1.50 -1.96
N GLU A 95 11.89 1.73 -3.26
CA GLU A 95 11.83 3.06 -3.85
C GLU A 95 10.35 3.46 -3.97
N ILE A 96 9.93 4.34 -3.06
CA ILE A 96 8.58 4.90 -3.01
C ILE A 96 8.48 6.02 -4.05
N ALA A 97 7.44 5.96 -4.89
CA ALA A 97 7.13 7.07 -5.77
C ALA A 97 6.63 8.28 -4.97
N PRO A 98 6.91 9.54 -5.37
CA PRO A 98 6.51 10.74 -4.62
C PRO A 98 5.01 10.80 -4.29
N GLU A 99 4.16 10.28 -5.19
CA GLU A 99 2.71 10.17 -4.96
C GLU A 99 2.36 9.28 -3.76
N ASN A 100 3.19 8.28 -3.45
CA ASN A 100 2.95 7.29 -2.40
C ASN A 100 3.54 7.71 -1.05
N GLU A 101 4.38 8.75 -0.98
CA GLU A 101 4.87 9.27 0.30
C GLU A 101 3.71 9.73 1.20
N ARG A 102 2.71 10.39 0.60
CA ARG A 102 1.50 10.79 1.29
C ARG A 102 0.70 9.59 1.78
N LEU A 103 0.64 8.52 0.97
CA LEU A 103 -0.01 7.27 1.36
C LEU A 103 0.66 6.64 2.58
N VAL A 104 1.99 6.60 2.61
CA VAL A 104 2.75 6.07 3.74
C VAL A 104 2.51 6.90 5.01
N GLN A 105 2.46 8.23 4.90
CA GLN A 105 2.11 9.12 6.03
C GLN A 105 0.71 8.82 6.59
N PHE A 106 -0.28 8.69 5.72
CA PHE A 106 -1.65 8.38 6.13
C PHE A 106 -1.75 6.98 6.77
N LEU A 107 -1.09 5.98 6.19
CA LEU A 107 -1.02 4.64 6.75
C LEU A 107 -0.32 4.65 8.13
N ALA A 108 0.77 5.40 8.29
CA ALA A 108 1.45 5.55 9.57
C ALA A 108 0.50 6.09 10.65
N LEU A 109 -0.25 7.15 10.33
CA LEU A 109 -1.24 7.76 11.21
C LEU A 109 -2.36 6.77 11.61
N MET A 110 -2.87 6.01 10.65
CA MET A 110 -3.89 4.99 10.90
C MET A 110 -3.38 3.89 11.84
N LEU A 111 -2.14 3.44 11.64
CA LEU A 111 -1.53 2.38 12.44
C LEU A 111 -1.12 2.86 13.83
N GLU A 112 -0.73 4.13 13.97
CA GLU A 112 -0.53 4.80 15.26
C GLU A 112 -1.84 4.82 16.06
N ARG A 113 -2.95 5.24 15.45
CA ARG A 113 -4.28 5.24 16.10
C ARG A 113 -4.71 3.83 16.54
N LYS A 114 -4.30 2.79 15.82
CA LYS A 114 -4.54 1.38 16.16
C LYS A 114 -3.53 0.79 17.14
N LYS A 115 -2.55 1.57 17.61
CA LYS A 115 -1.44 1.13 18.49
C LYS A 115 -0.55 0.03 17.87
N ILE A 116 -0.58 -0.11 16.54
CA ILE A 116 0.28 -1.03 15.78
C ILE A 116 1.66 -0.40 15.57
N LEU A 117 1.69 0.91 15.28
CA LEU A 117 2.93 1.70 15.28
C LEU A 117 3.00 2.57 16.54
N ARG A 118 4.22 2.79 17.03
CA ARG A 118 4.50 3.70 18.13
C ARG A 118 5.49 4.76 17.66
N PRO A 119 5.18 6.06 17.78
CA PRO A 119 6.15 7.11 17.46
C PRO A 119 7.32 7.02 18.44
N LYS A 120 8.56 6.99 17.92
CA LYS A 120 9.80 7.00 18.72
C LYS A 120 10.48 8.35 18.67
N SER A 121 10.51 8.96 17.50
CA SER A 121 11.02 10.30 17.29
C SER A 121 10.17 10.97 16.23
N ARG A 122 9.81 12.23 16.47
CA ARG A 122 9.19 13.07 15.43
C ARG A 122 10.28 13.97 14.86
N GLY A 123 10.42 13.95 13.55
CA GLY A 123 11.30 14.86 12.85
C GLY A 123 10.80 16.30 13.02
N THR A 124 11.72 17.27 13.00
CA THR A 124 11.33 18.67 12.80
C THR A 124 10.63 18.82 11.45
N ALA A 125 9.74 19.81 11.28
CA ALA A 125 9.00 20.04 10.04
C ALA A 125 9.90 19.92 8.78
N GLY A 126 9.57 18.97 7.89
CA GLY A 126 10.39 18.62 6.72
C GLY A 126 11.39 17.45 6.92
N GLY A 127 11.44 16.86 8.12
CA GLY A 127 12.28 15.71 8.45
C GLY A 127 11.62 14.35 8.19
N ARG A 128 12.11 13.31 8.86
CA ARG A 128 11.49 11.98 8.88
C ARG A 128 11.04 11.62 10.30
N ASP A 129 9.81 11.15 10.42
CA ASP A 129 9.27 10.57 11.64
C ASP A 129 9.69 9.11 11.75
N VAL A 130 10.14 8.71 12.93
CA VAL A 130 10.56 7.33 13.20
C VAL A 130 9.49 6.63 14.02
N PHE A 131 8.95 5.56 13.45
CA PHE A 131 7.93 4.71 14.06
C PHE A 131 8.52 3.33 14.39
N GLU A 132 8.21 2.81 15.57
CA GLU A 132 8.48 1.42 15.94
C GLU A 132 7.24 0.56 15.76
N HIS A 133 7.38 -0.56 15.07
CA HIS A 133 6.33 -1.55 14.97
C HIS A 133 6.16 -2.33 16.27
N ALA A 134 4.94 -2.35 16.81
CA ALA A 134 4.68 -2.84 18.16
C ALA A 134 5.01 -4.33 18.33
N LYS A 135 4.73 -5.16 17.29
CA LYS A 135 4.97 -6.61 17.28
C LYS A 135 6.43 -6.95 16.99
N THR A 136 7.01 -6.38 15.94
CA THR A 136 8.37 -6.76 15.47
C THR A 136 9.50 -5.91 16.04
N LYS A 137 9.18 -4.79 16.70
CA LYS A 137 10.15 -3.79 17.21
C LYS A 137 11.03 -3.15 16.14
N GLN A 138 10.72 -3.35 14.87
CA GLN A 138 11.45 -2.75 13.76
C GLN A 138 11.14 -1.26 13.65
N LEU A 139 12.15 -0.47 13.33
CA LEU A 139 12.04 0.98 13.13
C LEU A 139 11.81 1.30 11.65
N TYR A 140 10.86 2.19 11.40
CA TYR A 140 10.48 2.66 10.08
C TYR A 140 10.59 4.18 10.03
N SER A 141 11.16 4.70 8.94
CA SER A 141 11.31 6.15 8.73
C SER A 141 10.30 6.62 7.69
N VAL A 142 9.38 7.49 8.12
CA VAL A 142 8.29 8.01 7.29
C VAL A 142 8.55 9.50 7.02
N PRO A 143 8.40 10.01 5.79
CA PRO A 143 8.54 11.44 5.54
C PRO A 143 7.57 12.24 6.43
N ALA A 144 8.06 13.24 7.17
CA ALA A 144 7.20 14.09 7.98
C ALA A 144 6.40 15.00 7.06
N GLY A 145 5.08 14.84 7.06
CA GLY A 145 4.15 15.64 6.24
C GLY A 145 3.14 16.37 7.11
N GLU A 146 2.66 17.50 6.61
CA GLU A 146 1.57 18.23 7.26
C GLU A 146 0.25 17.60 6.85
N LEU A 147 -0.56 17.20 7.84
CA LEU A 147 -1.90 16.63 7.64
C LEU A 147 -2.90 17.75 7.35
N SER A 148 -2.72 18.43 6.23
CA SER A 148 -3.62 19.51 5.79
C SER A 148 -4.89 18.97 5.12
N PRO A 149 -5.95 19.77 5.01
CA PRO A 149 -7.13 19.40 4.21
C PRO A 149 -6.80 19.04 2.76
N GLU A 150 -5.84 19.74 2.14
CA GLU A 150 -5.36 19.47 0.78
C GLU A 150 -4.66 18.11 0.69
N PHE A 151 -3.91 17.72 1.72
CA PHE A 151 -3.32 16.39 1.83
C PHE A 151 -4.43 15.32 1.80
N PHE A 152 -5.47 15.46 2.63
CA PHE A 152 -6.58 14.50 2.66
C PHE A 152 -7.36 14.48 1.35
N ALA A 153 -7.55 15.63 0.68
CA ALA A 153 -8.19 15.67 -0.63
C ALA A 153 -7.35 14.93 -1.69
N SER A 154 -6.03 15.14 -1.70
CA SER A 154 -5.12 14.51 -2.68
C SER A 154 -5.03 12.99 -2.54
N ILE A 155 -5.21 12.47 -1.33
CA ILE A 155 -5.11 11.03 -1.05
C ILE A 155 -6.48 10.34 -1.06
N GLN A 156 -7.59 11.08 -1.06
CA GLN A 156 -8.93 10.53 -1.02
C GLN A 156 -9.25 9.67 -2.24
N GLU A 157 -8.82 10.08 -3.44
CA GLU A 157 -9.01 9.30 -4.67
C GLU A 157 -8.20 8.00 -4.61
N GLN A 158 -6.93 8.10 -4.18
CA GLN A 158 -6.03 6.97 -4.02
C GLN A 158 -6.50 5.96 -2.97
N LEU A 159 -6.98 6.45 -1.82
CA LEU A 159 -7.62 5.63 -0.79
C LEU A 159 -8.95 5.07 -1.25
N GLY A 160 -9.72 5.86 -2.00
CA GLY A 160 -10.97 5.44 -2.61
C GLY A 160 -10.73 4.26 -3.55
N ALA A 161 -9.64 4.29 -4.31
CA ALA A 161 -9.20 3.19 -5.17
C ALA A 161 -8.69 1.99 -4.36
N LEU A 162 -7.84 2.20 -3.35
CA LEU A 162 -7.31 1.10 -2.53
C LEU A 162 -8.37 0.42 -1.68
N VAL A 163 -9.24 1.18 -1.02
CA VAL A 163 -10.09 0.69 0.09
C VAL A 163 -11.55 0.50 -0.34
N GLY A 164 -11.94 0.99 -1.52
CA GLY A 164 -13.33 1.29 -1.79
C GLY A 164 -13.71 2.58 -1.10
N GLY A 165 -14.15 3.59 -1.86
CA GLY A 165 -14.86 4.72 -1.27
C GLY A 165 -15.92 4.19 -0.30
N PRO A 166 -16.21 4.90 0.82
CA PRO A 166 -17.19 4.43 1.78
C PRO A 166 -18.42 4.02 0.99
N LYS A 167 -18.84 2.75 1.15
CA LYS A 167 -20.10 2.27 0.60
C LYS A 167 -21.11 3.30 1.05
N LYS A 168 -21.54 4.17 0.14
CA LYS A 168 -22.64 5.11 0.37
C LYS A 168 -23.71 4.17 0.88
N ALA A 169 -24.08 4.32 2.16
CA ALA A 169 -24.99 3.41 2.82
C ALA A 169 -26.23 3.33 1.95
N GLU A 170 -26.34 2.25 1.20
CA GLU A 170 -27.42 2.06 0.25
C GLU A 170 -28.65 1.75 1.10
N GLY A 171 -29.53 2.74 1.18
CA GLY A 171 -30.92 2.59 1.60
C GLY A 171 -31.12 2.21 3.06
N ALA A 172 -31.02 3.20 3.96
CA ALA A 172 -31.95 3.24 5.08
C ALA A 172 -33.36 3.39 4.49
N LYS A 173 -34.05 2.27 4.25
CA LYS A 173 -35.49 2.25 3.96
C LYS A 173 -36.19 2.97 5.13
N PRO A 174 -36.97 4.06 4.90
CA PRO A 174 -37.83 4.59 5.94
C PRO A 174 -38.86 3.51 6.29
N ALA A 175 -38.97 3.20 7.58
CA ALA A 175 -39.97 2.28 8.10
C ALA A 175 -41.37 2.77 7.70
N PRO A 176 -42.27 1.90 7.23
CA PRO A 176 -43.66 2.29 7.01
C PRO A 176 -44.30 2.60 8.36
N THR A 177 -44.86 3.79 8.47
CA THR A 177 -45.69 4.22 9.59
C THR A 177 -46.98 3.39 9.55
N GLU A 178 -47.22 2.62 10.61
CA GLU A 178 -48.49 1.96 10.90
C GLU A 178 -49.63 3.00 10.90
N THR A 179 -50.76 2.65 10.29
CA THR A 179 -52.07 3.28 10.47
C THR A 179 -53.03 2.22 10.99
#